data_AF-G3IRD7-F1
#
_entry.id   AF-G3IRD7-F1
#
_cell.length_a   1.000
_cell.length_b   1.000
_cell.length_c   1.000
_cell.angle_alpha   90.00
_cell.angle_beta   90.00
_cell.angle_gamma   90.00
#
_symmetry.space_group_name_H-M   'P 1'
#
loop_
_entity.id
_entity.type
_entity.pdbx_description
1 polymer ?
#
loop_
_entity_poly.entity_id
_entity_poly.type
_entity_poly.pdbx_seq_one_letter_code
_entity_poly.pdbx_strand_id
1 'polypeptide(L)'
;MTGIIQEMRRVVASVVGDDQKASDVVYALITNFGGERLTMPANDYDKRNQEIKDLHDSGATVEQLARRYRLSPKTIYRILG
;
A
#
# COMPACT_ATOMS: atom_id res chain seq x y z
N MET A 1 -9.02 12.54 5.31
CA MET A 1 -9.22 11.32 4.50
C MET A 1 -10.63 11.40 3.93
N THR A 2 -10.82 11.23 2.61
CA THR A 2 -12.10 11.44 1.92
C THR A 2 -13.19 10.47 2.42
N GLY A 3 -14.44 10.94 2.48
CA GLY A 3 -15.53 10.28 3.20
C GLY A 3 -15.88 8.85 2.74
N ILE A 4 -15.70 8.51 1.47
CA ILE A 4 -16.07 7.18 0.94
C ILE A 4 -15.19 6.05 1.51
N ILE A 5 -13.87 6.24 1.61
CA ILE A 5 -12.98 5.17 2.10
C ILE A 5 -13.23 4.89 3.58
N GLN A 6 -13.54 5.94 4.35
CA GLN A 6 -13.86 5.80 5.77
C GLN A 6 -15.20 5.07 5.98
N GLU A 7 -16.20 5.37 5.16
CA GLU A 7 -17.49 4.65 5.16
C GLU A 7 -17.32 3.19 4.72
N MET A 8 -16.53 2.92 3.69
CA MET A 8 -16.20 1.55 3.29
C MET A 8 -15.54 0.77 4.42
N ARG A 9 -14.56 1.38 5.12
CA ARG A 9 -13.92 0.74 6.29
C ARG A 9 -14.91 0.40 7.39
N ARG A 10 -15.88 1.27 7.70
CA ARG A 10 -16.92 0.98 8.70
C ARG A 10 -17.79 -0.21 8.29
N VAL A 11 -18.20 -0.27 7.03
CA VAL A 11 -18.99 -1.39 6.50
C VAL A 11 -18.19 -2.68 6.49
N VAL A 12 -16.91 -2.65 6.11
CA VAL A 12 -16.08 -3.86 6.13
C VAL A 12 -15.75 -4.29 7.57
N ALA A 13 -15.54 -3.35 8.50
CA ALA A 13 -15.31 -3.65 9.90
C ALA A 13 -16.51 -4.34 10.55
N SER A 14 -17.75 -4.00 10.17
CA SER A 14 -18.94 -4.70 10.67
C SER A 14 -19.04 -6.14 10.18
N VAL A 15 -18.41 -6.49 9.05
CA VAL A 15 -18.37 -7.85 8.50
C VAL A 15 -17.19 -8.66 9.05
N VAL A 16 -16.01 -8.05 9.12
CA VAL A 16 -14.77 -8.73 9.49
C VAL A 16 -14.53 -8.75 11.00
N GLY A 17 -15.22 -7.88 11.75
CA GLY A 17 -15.15 -7.79 13.22
C GLY A 17 -13.83 -7.22 13.76
N ASP A 18 -12.99 -6.68 12.89
CA ASP A 18 -11.65 -6.19 13.22
C ASP A 18 -11.31 -4.98 12.33
N ASP A 19 -11.07 -3.84 12.97
CA ASP A 19 -10.81 -2.56 12.32
C ASP A 19 -9.52 -2.53 11.50
N GLN A 20 -8.52 -3.30 11.93
CA GLN A 20 -7.23 -3.41 11.25
C GLN A 20 -7.40 -4.28 9.99
N LYS A 21 -8.04 -5.45 10.12
CA LYS A 21 -8.34 -6.32 8.96
C LYS A 21 -9.29 -5.64 7.97
N ALA A 22 -10.23 -4.85 8.45
CA ALA A 22 -11.12 -4.08 7.58
C ALA A 22 -10.35 -3.08 6.71
N SER A 23 -9.30 -2.47 7.27
CA SER A 23 -8.41 -1.61 6.50
C SER A 23 -7.74 -2.40 5.38
N ASP A 24 -7.13 -3.53 5.70
CA ASP A 24 -6.43 -4.39 4.73
C ASP A 24 -7.36 -4.86 3.59
N VAL A 25 -8.60 -5.24 3.92
CA VAL A 25 -9.62 -5.66 2.94
C VAL A 25 -10.05 -4.50 2.05
N VAL A 26 -10.35 -3.33 2.62
CA VAL A 26 -10.71 -2.14 1.82
C VAL A 26 -9.57 -1.77 0.87
N TYR A 27 -8.32 -1.88 1.31
CA TYR A 27 -7.17 -1.66 0.45
C TYR A 27 -7.02 -2.70 -0.65
N ALA A 28 -7.23 -3.98 -0.35
CA ALA A 28 -7.23 -5.02 -1.38
C ALA A 28 -8.31 -4.76 -2.42
N LEU A 29 -9.49 -4.30 -2.00
CA LEU A 29 -10.57 -3.94 -2.93
C LEU A 29 -10.20 -2.74 -3.81
N ILE A 30 -9.66 -1.68 -3.21
CA ILE A 30 -9.22 -0.49 -3.96
C ILE A 30 -8.09 -0.85 -4.93
N THR A 31 -7.13 -1.67 -4.51
CA THR A 31 -5.97 -2.05 -5.33
C THR A 31 -6.37 -2.92 -6.51
N ASN A 32 -7.30 -3.86 -6.31
CA ASN A 32 -7.71 -4.80 -7.36
C ASN A 32 -8.84 -4.27 -8.25
N PHE A 33 -9.69 -3.36 -7.74
CA PHE A 33 -10.91 -2.91 -8.44
C PHE A 33 -11.03 -1.39 -8.61
N GLY A 34 -10.17 -0.58 -7.99
CA GLY A 34 -10.29 0.87 -7.91
C GLY A 34 -9.88 1.66 -9.16
N GLY A 35 -9.30 1.01 -10.17
CA GLY A 35 -8.77 1.68 -11.36
C GLY A 35 -7.57 2.61 -11.08
N GLU A 36 -7.07 3.31 -12.10
CA GLU A 36 -5.82 4.10 -12.05
C GLU A 36 -5.82 5.32 -11.12
N ARG A 37 -6.91 5.63 -10.39
CA ARG A 37 -7.10 6.92 -9.70
C ARG A 37 -7.57 6.81 -8.24
N LEU A 38 -7.01 5.91 -7.44
CA LEU A 38 -7.19 5.96 -5.99
C LEU A 38 -5.86 6.09 -5.26
N THR A 39 -5.70 7.21 -4.58
CA THR A 39 -4.54 7.59 -3.79
C THR A 39 -4.40 6.64 -2.59
N MET A 40 -3.26 5.95 -2.44
CA MET A 40 -2.97 5.23 -1.20
C MET A 40 -2.85 6.24 -0.05
N PRO A 41 -3.34 5.93 1.16
CA PRO A 41 -3.12 6.77 2.33
C PRO A 41 -1.65 6.85 2.72
N ALA A 42 -1.23 7.99 3.26
CA ALA A 42 0.16 8.30 3.61
C ALA A 42 0.84 7.21 4.46
N ASN A 43 0.12 6.66 5.45
CA ASN A 43 0.65 5.62 6.35
C ASN A 43 1.06 4.33 5.62
N ASP A 44 0.44 4.02 4.48
CA ASP A 44 0.76 2.82 3.70
C ASP A 44 1.93 3.06 2.74
N TYR A 45 2.16 4.31 2.33
CA TYR A 45 3.41 4.68 1.67
C TYR A 45 4.59 4.48 2.62
N ASP A 46 4.47 4.89 3.88
CA ASP A 46 5.55 4.74 4.86
C ASP A 46 5.83 3.26 5.16
N LYS A 47 4.78 2.44 5.37
CA LYS A 47 4.94 0.98 5.54
C LYS A 47 5.59 0.32 4.32
N ARG A 48 5.09 0.59 3.11
CA ARG A 48 5.67 0.05 1.88
C ARG A 48 7.12 0.50 1.70
N ASN A 49 7.41 1.77 1.99
CA ASN A 49 8.76 2.31 1.88
C ASN A 49 9.70 1.65 2.90
N GLN A 50 9.22 1.33 4.10
CA GLN A 50 9.97 0.57 5.09
C GLN A 50 10.26 -0.85 4.59
N GLU A 51 9.25 -1.58 4.09
CA GLU A 51 9.46 -2.90 3.49
C GLU A 51 10.45 -2.87 2.31
N ILE A 52 10.42 -1.82 1.48
CA ILE A 52 11.37 -1.64 0.39
C ILE A 52 12.80 -1.51 0.92
N LYS A 53 13.01 -0.77 2.02
CA LYS A 53 14.32 -0.63 2.66
C LYS A 53 14.79 -1.95 3.26
N ASP A 54 13.94 -2.62 4.03
CA ASP A 54 14.28 -3.89 4.67
C ASP A 54 14.67 -4.96 3.65
N LEU A 55 13.95 -5.03 2.52
CA LEU A 55 14.28 -5.95 1.42
C LEU A 55 15.59 -5.57 0.71
N HIS A 56 15.84 -4.28 0.51
CA HIS A 56 17.11 -3.82 -0.07
C HIS A 56 18.29 -4.17 0.83
N ASP A 57 18.16 -3.95 2.13
CA ASP A 57 19.18 -4.30 3.13
C ASP A 57 19.42 -5.82 3.20
N SER A 58 18.41 -6.63 2.86
CA SER A 58 18.53 -8.09 2.70
C SER A 58 19.17 -8.53 1.36
N GLY A 59 19.51 -7.59 0.47
CA GLY A 59 20.20 -7.84 -0.79
C GLY A 59 19.32 -7.82 -2.05
N ALA A 60 18.05 -7.40 -1.96
CA ALA A 60 17.20 -7.26 -3.14
C ALA A 60 17.66 -6.09 -4.02
N THR A 61 17.75 -6.30 -5.33
CA THR A 61 18.16 -5.23 -6.26
C THR A 61 17.03 -4.24 -6.53
N VAL A 62 17.40 -3.03 -6.94
CA VAL A 62 16.46 -1.97 -7.31
C VAL A 62 15.48 -2.43 -8.39
N GLU A 63 15.94 -3.20 -9.37
CA GLU A 63 15.11 -3.74 -10.45
C GLU A 63 14.09 -4.76 -9.94
N GLN A 64 14.48 -5.61 -8.98
CA GLN A 64 13.59 -6.57 -8.34
C GLN A 64 12.50 -5.85 -7.54
N LEU A 65 12.88 -4.82 -6.77
CA LEU A 65 11.95 -4.00 -6.00
C LEU A 65 10.99 -3.22 -6.91
N ALA A 66 11.50 -2.61 -7.98
CA ALA A 66 10.71 -1.89 -8.97
C ALA A 66 9.62 -2.78 -9.59
N ARG A 67 9.99 -4.00 -9.99
CA ARG A 67 9.03 -4.99 -10.53
C ARG A 67 8.01 -5.42 -9.47
N ARG A 68 8.47 -5.77 -8.25
CA ARG A 68 7.62 -6.26 -7.17
C ARG A 68 6.55 -5.25 -6.77
N TYR A 69 6.93 -3.98 -6.63
CA TYR A 69 6.03 -2.91 -6.19
C TYR A 69 5.39 -2.13 -7.34
N ARG A 70 5.67 -2.50 -8.60
CA ARG A 70 5.23 -1.79 -9.82
C ARG A 70 5.58 -0.30 -9.78
N LEU A 71 6.78 0.01 -9.30
CA LEU A 71 7.32 1.36 -9.22
C LEU A 71 8.42 1.55 -10.25
N SER A 72 8.63 2.80 -10.67
CA SER A 72 9.81 3.09 -11.49
C SER A 72 11.10 2.89 -10.66
N PRO A 73 12.22 2.46 -11.27
CA PRO A 73 13.50 2.39 -10.57
C PRO A 73 13.87 3.71 -9.90
N LYS A 74 13.57 4.85 -10.55
CA LYS A 74 13.74 6.20 -9.99
C LYS A 74 12.98 6.40 -8.67
N THR A 75 11.75 5.89 -8.58
CA THR A 75 10.95 5.95 -7.35
C THR A 75 11.57 5.11 -6.25
N ILE A 76 12.09 3.92 -6.58
CA ILE A 76 12.78 3.07 -5.60
C ILE A 76 14.04 3.77 -5.07
N TYR A 77 14.89 4.35 -5.94
CA TYR A 77 16.05 5.13 -5.50
C TYR A 77 15.66 6.25 -4.53
N ARG A 78 14.59 6.99 -4.81
CA ARG A 78 14.09 8.05 -3.91
C ARG A 78 13.63 7.53 -2.54
N ILE A 79 13.18 6.28 -2.46
CA ILE A 79 12.74 5.66 -1.21
C ILE A 79 13.94 5.21 -0.37
N LEU A 80 14.98 4.69 -1.01
CA LEU A 80 16.16 4.14 -0.34
C LEU A 80 17.07 5.22 0.27
N GLY A 81 17.13 6.42 -0.31
CA GLY A 81 17.94 7.53 0.19
C GLY A 81 18.55 8.34 -0.94
#